data_AF-A0A5B1R381-F1
#
_entry.id   AF-A0A5B1R381-F1
#
_cell.length_a   1.000
_cell.length_b   1.000
_cell.length_c   1.000
_cell.angle_alpha   90.00
_cell.angle_beta   90.00
_cell.angle_gamma   90.00
#
_symmetry.space_group_name_H-M   'P 1'
#
loop_
_entity.id
_entity.type
_entity.pdbx_description
1 polymer ?
#
loop_
_entity_poly.entity_id
_entity_poly.type
_entity_poly.pdbx_seq_one_letter_code
_entity_poly.pdbx_strand_id
1 'polypeptide(L)'
;MFSPQSRAVHHLLPVFLHSRHYATRRPRMVLGTLDPKRLQASDYWDISGKHSPLALLVHAQPRLARPSPSPTKHSSISLYAGGKGHESFPHNVRGFLYYHQPPNAPLDAEVRFRLTDTSDPAGFAHGTDLTMADGMPWNIALEIIAASQRHRPLCDFLVAEGLLKPDVLDVVRRGVEKRRTRPKRNSRLIAHLHQPFPLSLNARVSQVRIQSLLRSFDRRQCTFYVHNKHFRGIIHGAALVAFEPFVLPTHLEGRAVALRVLKITEPLILADSAKKLDFRVEEGQLLARGGVPYTLRVDDHTGRGRQLAMLFENEGVEDPFADERAEAKGLEAP
;
A
#
# COMPACT_ATOMS: atom_id res chain seq x y z
N MET A 1 -47.33 -69.33 -30.17
CA MET A 1 -47.53 -68.33 -29.10
C MET A 1 -46.29 -67.48 -28.99
N PHE A 2 -46.22 -66.36 -29.71
CA PHE A 2 -45.34 -65.23 -29.44
C PHE A 2 -45.89 -63.99 -30.16
N SER A 3 -45.88 -62.91 -29.37
CA SER A 3 -46.16 -61.47 -29.55
C SER A 3 -46.16 -60.85 -30.97
N PRO A 4 -47.05 -59.86 -31.24
CA PRO A 4 -46.87 -58.89 -32.31
C PRO A 4 -46.47 -57.49 -31.80
N GLN A 5 -45.45 -56.96 -32.46
CA GLN A 5 -45.31 -55.59 -33.02
C GLN A 5 -45.48 -54.35 -32.13
N SER A 6 -44.34 -53.66 -32.02
CA SER A 6 -44.07 -52.31 -31.52
C SER A 6 -44.78 -51.22 -32.33
N ARG A 7 -45.45 -50.29 -31.63
CA ARG A 7 -45.71 -48.91 -32.07
C ARG A 7 -45.21 -47.97 -30.98
N ALA A 8 -44.08 -47.32 -31.24
CA ALA A 8 -43.59 -46.22 -30.44
C ALA A 8 -44.32 -44.93 -30.85
N VAL A 9 -45.02 -44.31 -29.90
CA VAL A 9 -45.53 -42.94 -30.00
C VAL A 9 -44.68 -42.07 -29.08
N HIS A 10 -43.97 -41.11 -29.66
CA HIS A 10 -43.18 -40.12 -28.95
C HIS A 10 -44.10 -39.18 -28.15
N HIS A 11 -44.07 -39.28 -26.84
CA HIS A 11 -44.49 -38.20 -25.94
C HIS A 11 -43.27 -37.71 -25.16
N LEU A 12 -42.78 -36.54 -25.54
CA LEU A 12 -41.79 -35.77 -24.80
C LEU A 12 -42.45 -35.25 -23.51
N LEU A 13 -42.02 -35.76 -22.36
CA LEU A 13 -42.21 -35.11 -21.07
C LEU A 13 -40.89 -34.45 -20.64
N PRO A 14 -40.92 -33.21 -20.13
CA PRO A 14 -39.72 -32.45 -19.81
C PRO A 14 -39.03 -33.06 -18.58
N VAL A 15 -37.78 -33.49 -18.77
CA VAL A 15 -36.87 -33.78 -17.67
C VAL A 15 -36.53 -32.44 -17.01
N PHE A 16 -37.18 -32.13 -15.89
CA PHE A 16 -36.72 -31.11 -14.97
C PHE A 16 -35.40 -31.59 -14.34
N LEU A 17 -34.29 -31.30 -15.02
CA LEU A 17 -32.97 -31.25 -14.41
C LEU A 17 -33.03 -30.16 -13.34
N HIS A 18 -33.31 -30.58 -12.11
CA HIS A 18 -33.07 -29.76 -10.93
C HIS A 18 -31.56 -29.55 -10.85
N SER A 19 -31.12 -28.45 -11.47
CA SER A 19 -29.82 -27.84 -11.21
C SER A 19 -29.75 -27.58 -9.71
N ARG A 20 -29.15 -28.52 -8.98
CA ARG A 20 -28.65 -28.25 -7.65
C ARG A 20 -27.58 -27.19 -7.84
N HIS A 21 -27.99 -25.94 -7.69
CA HIS A 21 -27.08 -24.83 -7.44
C HIS A 21 -26.31 -25.16 -6.16
N TYR A 22 -25.19 -25.86 -6.31
CA TYR A 22 -24.12 -25.78 -5.35
C TYR A 22 -23.67 -24.32 -5.38
N ALA A 23 -24.30 -23.50 -4.55
CA ALA A 23 -23.72 -22.24 -4.13
C ALA A 23 -22.37 -22.61 -3.52
N THR A 24 -21.32 -22.53 -4.34
CA THR A 24 -19.95 -22.72 -3.89
C THR A 24 -19.72 -21.68 -2.82
N ARG A 25 -19.76 -22.10 -1.55
CA ARG A 25 -19.36 -21.27 -0.43
C ARG A 25 -17.95 -20.82 -0.74
N ARG A 26 -17.77 -19.55 -1.09
CA ARG A 26 -16.44 -18.94 -1.28
C ARG A 26 -15.59 -19.32 -0.06
N PRO A 27 -14.39 -19.90 -0.24
CA PRO A 27 -13.53 -20.23 0.89
C PRO A 27 -13.26 -18.94 1.68
N ARG A 28 -13.77 -18.91 2.90
CA ARG A 28 -13.65 -17.79 3.82
C ARG A 28 -12.27 -17.90 4.48
N MET A 29 -11.35 -17.04 4.09
CA MET A 29 -10.01 -17.01 4.70
C MET A 29 -10.13 -16.44 6.11
N VAL A 30 -9.43 -17.05 7.06
CA VAL A 30 -9.42 -16.65 8.47
C VAL A 30 -8.03 -16.16 8.81
N LEU A 31 -7.95 -14.95 9.38
CA LEU A 31 -6.69 -14.38 9.86
C LEU A 31 -6.36 -14.91 11.26
N GLY A 32 -5.23 -15.62 11.40
CA GLY A 32 -4.76 -16.16 12.68
C GLY A 32 -3.79 -15.25 13.43
N THR A 33 -2.79 -14.69 12.75
CA THR A 33 -1.90 -13.64 13.28
C THR A 33 -1.36 -12.77 12.14
N LEU A 34 -0.78 -11.62 12.50
CA LEU A 34 0.00 -10.78 11.59
C LEU A 34 1.45 -10.60 12.07
N ASP A 35 1.84 -11.26 13.16
CA ASP A 35 3.22 -11.23 13.65
C ASP A 35 4.08 -12.22 12.86
N PRO A 36 5.10 -11.77 12.11
CA PRO A 36 6.02 -12.67 11.39
C PRO A 36 6.63 -13.77 12.28
N LYS A 37 6.84 -13.49 13.57
CA LYS A 37 7.46 -14.42 14.52
C LYS A 37 6.50 -15.48 15.05
N ARG A 38 5.20 -15.33 14.83
CA ARG A 38 4.14 -16.23 15.33
C ARG A 38 3.36 -16.91 14.21
N LEU A 39 3.80 -16.74 12.96
CA LEU A 39 3.17 -17.35 11.79
C LEU A 39 3.12 -18.87 11.92
N GLN A 40 2.03 -19.46 11.45
CA GLN A 40 1.86 -20.91 11.33
C GLN A 40 1.46 -21.29 9.90
N ALA A 41 1.56 -22.58 9.57
CA ALA A 41 1.15 -23.08 8.25
C ALA A 41 -0.32 -22.79 7.92
N SER A 42 -1.19 -22.64 8.93
CA SER A 42 -2.59 -22.23 8.75
C SER A 42 -2.77 -20.79 8.27
N ASP A 43 -1.76 -19.94 8.47
CA ASP A 43 -1.79 -18.53 8.07
C ASP A 43 -1.31 -18.35 6.60
N TYR A 44 -0.87 -19.44 5.95
CA TYR A 44 -0.46 -19.44 4.55
C TYR A 44 -1.68 -19.41 3.63
N TRP A 45 -1.75 -18.40 2.77
CA TRP A 45 -2.86 -18.21 1.85
C TRP A 45 -2.41 -18.26 0.41
N ASP A 46 -3.17 -18.99 -0.39
CA ASP A 46 -3.16 -18.85 -1.83
C ASP A 46 -4.26 -17.86 -2.24
N ILE A 47 -3.89 -16.71 -2.77
CA ILE A 47 -4.82 -15.71 -3.31
C ILE A 47 -4.69 -15.56 -4.83
N SER A 48 -3.98 -16.47 -5.49
CA SER A 48 -3.74 -16.46 -6.93
C SER A 48 -5.03 -16.43 -7.74
N GLY A 49 -5.16 -15.50 -8.68
CA GLY A 49 -6.31 -15.39 -9.58
C GLY A 49 -7.64 -15.04 -8.89
N LYS A 50 -7.67 -14.84 -7.56
CA LYS A 50 -8.90 -14.46 -6.85
C LYS A 50 -9.32 -13.05 -7.27
N HIS A 51 -10.63 -12.83 -7.45
CA HIS A 51 -11.15 -11.52 -7.80
C HIS A 51 -10.95 -10.49 -6.68
N SER A 52 -10.57 -9.27 -7.06
CA SER A 52 -10.53 -8.11 -6.17
C SER A 52 -11.91 -7.41 -6.11
N PRO A 53 -12.43 -7.06 -4.92
CA PRO A 53 -11.85 -7.34 -3.61
C PRO A 53 -12.01 -8.78 -3.14
N LEU A 54 -10.97 -9.29 -2.49
CA LEU A 54 -10.99 -10.54 -1.75
C LEU A 54 -11.43 -10.29 -0.30
N ALA A 55 -12.56 -10.87 0.10
CA ALA A 55 -13.03 -10.77 1.47
C ALA A 55 -12.21 -11.68 2.41
N LEU A 56 -11.64 -11.08 3.44
CA LEU A 56 -10.93 -11.72 4.53
C LEU A 56 -11.79 -11.68 5.80
N LEU A 57 -11.99 -12.81 6.48
CA LEU A 57 -12.57 -12.81 7.82
C LEU A 57 -11.48 -12.59 8.87
N VAL A 58 -11.68 -11.55 9.67
CA VAL A 58 -10.90 -11.27 10.86
C VAL A 58 -11.70 -11.78 12.05
N HIS A 59 -11.09 -12.67 12.82
CA HIS A 59 -11.69 -13.12 14.07
C HIS A 59 -11.36 -12.09 15.14
N ALA A 60 -12.40 -11.55 15.78
CA ALA A 60 -12.24 -10.56 16.84
C ALA A 60 -11.64 -11.15 18.13
N GLN A 61 -11.40 -12.46 18.19
CA GLN A 61 -10.69 -13.11 19.29
C GLN A 61 -9.27 -13.44 18.82
N PRO A 62 -8.24 -12.72 19.28
CA PRO A 62 -6.85 -13.16 19.10
C PRO A 62 -6.66 -14.54 19.76
N ARG A 63 -5.69 -15.32 19.30
CA ARG A 63 -5.39 -16.65 19.88
C ARG A 63 -5.05 -16.58 21.38
N LEU A 64 -4.66 -15.40 21.86
CA LEU A 64 -4.33 -15.11 23.26
C LEU A 64 -5.56 -14.78 24.13
N ALA A 65 -6.74 -14.55 23.54
CA ALA A 65 -7.95 -14.28 24.31
C ALA A 65 -8.62 -15.60 24.74
N ARG A 66 -8.97 -15.68 26.02
CA ARG A 66 -9.70 -16.81 26.61
C ARG A 66 -11.01 -17.03 25.84
N PRO A 67 -11.37 -18.27 25.47
CA PRO A 67 -12.58 -18.53 24.68
C PRO A 67 -13.82 -18.03 25.43
N SER A 68 -14.49 -17.03 24.85
CA SER A 68 -15.76 -16.53 25.37
C SER A 68 -16.92 -17.34 24.77
N PRO A 69 -17.91 -17.76 25.56
CA PRO A 69 -19.05 -18.56 25.09
C PRO A 69 -20.05 -17.79 24.19
N SER A 70 -19.85 -16.48 23.98
CA SER A 70 -20.66 -15.69 23.05
C SER A 70 -20.31 -16.00 21.58
N PRO A 71 -21.28 -15.98 20.64
CA PRO A 71 -21.00 -16.21 19.22
C PRO A 71 -19.90 -15.27 18.74
N THR A 72 -18.82 -15.83 18.19
CA THR A 72 -17.70 -15.08 17.61
C THR A 72 -18.24 -14.14 16.55
N LYS A 73 -18.22 -12.83 16.83
CA LYS A 73 -18.55 -11.82 15.82
C LYS A 73 -17.46 -11.83 14.76
N HIS A 74 -17.74 -12.49 13.63
CA HIS A 74 -16.87 -12.43 12.47
C HIS A 74 -17.06 -11.09 11.78
N SER A 75 -15.95 -10.37 11.64
CA SER A 75 -15.93 -9.15 10.83
C SER A 75 -15.11 -9.43 9.58
N SER A 76 -15.50 -8.87 8.44
CA SER A 76 -14.74 -9.00 7.21
C SER A 76 -14.00 -7.71 6.86
N ILE A 77 -12.79 -7.86 6.34
CA ILE A 77 -12.08 -6.80 5.62
C ILE A 77 -11.94 -7.21 4.16
N SER A 78 -11.66 -6.25 3.28
CA SER A 78 -11.48 -6.51 1.84
C SER A 78 -10.04 -6.21 1.45
N LEU A 79 -9.36 -7.22 0.88
CA LEU A 79 -8.05 -7.06 0.25
C LEU A 79 -8.27 -6.71 -1.22
N TYR A 80 -7.50 -5.75 -1.72
CA TYR A 80 -7.61 -5.31 -3.11
C TYR A 80 -6.28 -5.58 -3.81
N ALA A 81 -6.31 -6.11 -5.03
CA ALA A 81 -5.09 -6.30 -5.85
C ALA A 81 -4.36 -4.98 -6.18
N GLY A 82 -5.03 -3.83 -5.94
CA GLY A 82 -4.44 -2.49 -5.94
C GLY A 82 -4.31 -1.81 -7.32
N GLY A 83 -4.73 -2.48 -8.41
CA GLY A 83 -4.89 -1.89 -9.75
C GLY A 83 -6.17 -1.06 -9.93
N LYS A 84 -6.30 -0.39 -11.08
CA LYS A 84 -7.52 0.35 -11.47
C LYS A 84 -8.59 -0.62 -12.00
N GLY A 85 -9.34 -1.26 -11.10
CA GLY A 85 -10.51 -2.05 -11.50
C GLY A 85 -10.80 -3.26 -10.60
N HIS A 86 -11.73 -4.08 -11.04
CA HIS A 86 -12.02 -5.42 -10.51
C HIS A 86 -11.06 -6.46 -11.07
N GLU A 87 -9.76 -6.15 -11.06
CA GLU A 87 -8.72 -7.07 -11.53
C GLU A 87 -8.56 -8.22 -10.55
N SER A 88 -8.27 -9.42 -11.05
CA SER A 88 -7.87 -10.52 -10.20
C SER A 88 -6.47 -10.29 -9.64
N PHE A 89 -6.17 -10.87 -8.47
CA PHE A 89 -4.79 -11.00 -8.02
C PHE A 89 -3.96 -11.75 -9.09
N PRO A 90 -2.68 -11.40 -9.28
CA PRO A 90 -1.79 -12.13 -10.18
C PRO A 90 -1.77 -13.63 -9.91
N HIS A 91 -1.24 -14.40 -10.87
CA HIS A 91 -0.94 -15.81 -10.62
C HIS A 91 0.21 -15.95 -9.62
N ASN A 92 0.24 -17.08 -8.89
CA ASN A 92 1.26 -17.42 -7.91
C ASN A 92 1.39 -16.42 -6.75
N VAL A 93 0.28 -15.80 -6.33
CA VAL A 93 0.25 -14.96 -5.14
C VAL A 93 -0.09 -15.85 -3.94
N ARG A 94 0.95 -16.43 -3.35
CA ARG A 94 0.84 -17.35 -2.22
C ARG A 94 1.82 -16.94 -1.12
N GLY A 95 1.41 -17.03 0.14
CA GLY A 95 2.24 -16.62 1.26
C GLY A 95 1.44 -16.08 2.44
N PHE A 96 1.99 -15.09 3.15
CA PHE A 96 1.51 -14.65 4.45
C PHE A 96 1.20 -13.14 4.47
N LEU A 97 0.07 -12.76 5.09
CA LEU A 97 -0.09 -11.39 5.56
C LEU A 97 0.75 -11.16 6.81
N TYR A 98 1.32 -9.97 6.94
CA TYR A 98 2.07 -9.60 8.13
C TYR A 98 2.02 -8.10 8.40
N TYR A 99 2.21 -7.72 9.66
CA TYR A 99 2.36 -6.35 10.10
C TYR A 99 3.83 -5.95 10.02
N HIS A 100 4.13 -4.94 9.22
CA HIS A 100 5.44 -4.35 9.07
C HIS A 100 5.48 -3.01 9.80
N GLN A 101 6.38 -2.87 10.76
CA GLN A 101 6.63 -1.62 11.45
C GLN A 101 8.09 -1.21 11.25
N PRO A 102 8.37 -0.09 10.57
CA PRO A 102 9.73 0.43 10.45
C PRO A 102 10.32 0.75 11.84
N PRO A 103 11.59 0.38 12.13
CA PRO A 103 12.21 0.56 13.45
C PRO A 103 12.14 2.00 14.01
N ASN A 104 12.26 2.99 13.14
CA ASN A 104 12.30 4.42 13.49
C ASN A 104 11.08 5.20 12.99
N ALA A 105 10.03 4.50 12.53
CA ALA A 105 8.80 5.13 12.04
C ALA A 105 7.56 4.26 12.31
N PRO A 106 7.17 4.00 13.57
CA PRO A 106 5.96 3.26 13.91
C PRO A 106 4.67 3.81 13.32
N LEU A 107 4.58 5.11 13.03
CA LEU A 107 3.40 5.69 12.36
C LEU A 107 3.29 5.27 10.88
N ASP A 108 4.39 4.80 10.31
CA ASP A 108 4.49 4.38 8.91
C ASP A 108 4.27 2.86 8.78
N ALA A 109 3.83 2.23 9.87
CA ALA A 109 3.49 0.83 9.88
C ALA A 109 2.38 0.51 8.88
N GLU A 110 2.33 -0.74 8.47
CA GLU A 110 1.47 -1.20 7.40
C GLU A 110 1.30 -2.70 7.44
N VAL A 111 0.18 -3.19 6.90
CA VAL A 111 0.01 -4.61 6.62
C VAL A 111 0.48 -4.88 5.20
N ARG A 112 1.35 -5.86 5.02
CA ARG A 112 1.90 -6.29 3.72
C ARG A 112 1.59 -7.77 3.48
N PHE A 113 1.83 -8.23 2.26
CA PHE A 113 1.74 -9.64 1.87
C PHE A 113 3.12 -10.13 1.43
N ARG A 114 3.68 -11.12 2.14
CA ARG A 114 4.96 -11.77 1.84
C ARG A 114 4.68 -12.99 0.98
N LEU A 115 5.28 -13.07 -0.20
CA LEU A 115 5.25 -14.24 -1.07
C LEU A 115 6.23 -15.30 -0.56
N THR A 116 5.76 -16.54 -0.44
CA THR A 116 6.59 -17.71 -0.11
C THR A 116 6.18 -18.91 -0.96
N ASP A 117 7.12 -19.82 -1.21
CA ASP A 117 6.87 -21.01 -2.04
C ASP A 117 6.02 -22.07 -1.33
N THR A 118 6.13 -22.12 0.00
CA THR A 118 5.49 -23.12 0.85
C THR A 118 4.80 -22.48 2.05
N SER A 119 3.97 -23.29 2.72
CA SER A 119 3.31 -22.92 3.96
C SER A 119 4.20 -23.00 5.20
N ASP A 120 5.50 -23.31 5.05
CA ASP A 120 6.44 -23.28 6.18
C ASP A 120 6.78 -21.83 6.56
N PRO A 121 6.46 -21.38 7.79
CA PRO A 121 6.83 -20.05 8.27
C PRO A 121 8.33 -19.74 8.20
N ALA A 122 9.22 -20.75 8.25
CA ALA A 122 10.65 -20.54 8.11
C ALA A 122 11.04 -19.92 6.75
N GLY A 123 10.21 -20.15 5.71
CA GLY A 123 10.37 -19.53 4.40
C GLY A 123 10.12 -18.02 4.38
N PHE A 124 9.48 -17.46 5.42
CA PHE A 124 9.12 -16.04 5.46
C PHE A 124 10.33 -15.11 5.28
N ALA A 125 11.45 -15.43 5.94
CA ALA A 125 12.67 -14.62 5.90
C ALA A 125 13.29 -14.52 4.49
N HIS A 126 13.08 -15.54 3.66
CA HIS A 126 13.59 -15.61 2.28
C HIS A 126 12.56 -15.17 1.24
N GLY A 127 11.31 -14.94 1.66
CA GLY A 127 10.25 -14.52 0.78
C GLY A 127 10.38 -13.06 0.33
N THR A 128 9.65 -12.69 -0.71
CA THR A 128 9.61 -11.32 -1.24
C THR A 128 8.24 -10.68 -1.02
N ASP A 129 8.18 -9.38 -0.79
CA ASP A 129 6.87 -8.72 -0.72
C ASP A 129 6.15 -8.79 -2.06
N LEU A 130 4.83 -9.00 -2.03
CA LEU A 130 3.96 -8.81 -3.19
C LEU A 130 4.10 -7.36 -3.65
N THR A 131 4.52 -7.15 -4.89
CA THR A 131 4.66 -5.82 -5.47
C THR A 131 3.45 -5.43 -6.31
N MET A 132 3.08 -4.17 -6.22
CA MET A 132 2.15 -3.49 -7.08
C MET A 132 2.73 -3.28 -8.48
N ALA A 133 1.88 -2.97 -9.47
CA ALA A 133 2.31 -2.58 -10.82
C ALA A 133 3.25 -1.36 -10.82
N ASP A 134 3.17 -0.52 -9.78
CA ASP A 134 4.03 0.63 -9.57
C ASP A 134 5.40 0.29 -8.95
N GLY A 135 5.71 -1.01 -8.81
CA GLY A 135 6.96 -1.53 -8.26
C GLY A 135 7.07 -1.49 -6.74
N MET A 136 6.10 -0.90 -6.04
CA MET A 136 6.15 -0.80 -4.58
C MET A 136 5.47 -1.99 -3.89
N PRO A 137 5.87 -2.34 -2.66
CA PRO A 137 5.17 -3.37 -1.89
C PRO A 137 3.68 -3.05 -1.75
N TRP A 138 2.83 -4.04 -2.02
CA TRP A 138 1.42 -4.02 -1.71
C TRP A 138 1.26 -3.80 -0.21
N ASN A 139 0.39 -2.86 0.17
CA ASN A 139 0.22 -2.50 1.57
C ASN A 139 -1.21 -2.03 1.91
N ILE A 140 -1.53 -2.13 3.20
CA ILE A 140 -2.59 -1.36 3.85
C ILE A 140 -1.93 -0.51 4.94
N ALA A 141 -1.69 0.77 4.64
CA ALA A 141 -1.04 1.68 5.57
C ALA A 141 -1.83 1.86 6.87
N LEU A 142 -1.14 2.03 8.00
CA LEU A 142 -1.76 2.22 9.32
C LEU A 142 -2.73 3.40 9.34
N GLU A 143 -2.44 4.49 8.64
CA GLU A 143 -3.38 5.60 8.50
C GLU A 143 -4.70 5.20 7.82
N ILE A 144 -4.68 4.30 6.84
CA ILE A 144 -5.89 3.79 6.17
C ILE A 144 -6.65 2.85 7.10
N ILE A 145 -5.93 2.07 7.90
CA ILE A 145 -6.49 1.18 8.92
C ILE A 145 -7.20 2.02 10.00
N ALA A 146 -6.53 3.06 10.50
CA ALA A 146 -7.04 3.94 11.55
C ALA A 146 -8.20 4.84 11.08
N ALA A 147 -8.18 5.30 9.83
CA ALA A 147 -9.15 6.25 9.28
C ALA A 147 -10.50 5.65 8.86
N SER A 148 -10.55 4.33 8.61
CA SER A 148 -11.69 3.73 7.89
C SER A 148 -12.49 2.78 8.76
N GLN A 149 -13.81 3.02 8.83
CA GLN A 149 -14.75 2.08 9.45
C GLN A 149 -14.66 0.67 8.84
N ARG A 150 -14.28 0.55 7.55
CA ARG A 150 -14.10 -0.74 6.86
C ARG A 150 -12.90 -1.55 7.38
N HIS A 151 -11.92 -0.89 7.98
CA HIS A 151 -10.73 -1.53 8.53
C HIS A 151 -10.74 -1.58 10.06
N ARG A 152 -11.81 -1.10 10.71
CA ARG A 152 -11.97 -1.18 12.16
C ARG A 152 -11.71 -2.60 12.70
N PRO A 153 -12.21 -3.68 12.08
CA PRO A 153 -11.89 -5.04 12.54
C PRO A 153 -10.41 -5.37 12.52
N LEU A 154 -9.68 -4.92 11.49
CA LEU A 154 -8.23 -5.11 11.40
C LEU A 154 -7.50 -4.26 12.45
N CYS A 155 -7.96 -3.03 12.69
CA CYS A 155 -7.42 -2.17 13.74
C CYS A 155 -7.57 -2.82 15.11
N ASP A 156 -8.77 -3.28 15.44
CA ASP A 156 -9.07 -3.92 16.73
C ASP A 156 -8.24 -5.22 16.88
N PHE A 157 -8.09 -5.99 15.81
CA PHE A 157 -7.25 -7.18 15.78
C PHE A 157 -5.76 -6.87 16.05
N LEU A 158 -5.20 -5.84 15.41
CA LEU A 158 -3.80 -5.43 15.62
C LEU A 158 -3.54 -5.00 17.05
N VAL A 159 -4.49 -4.27 17.67
CA VAL A 159 -4.41 -3.87 19.08
C VAL A 159 -4.50 -5.09 19.99
N ALA A 160 -5.44 -6.00 19.72
CA ALA A 160 -5.67 -7.19 20.55
C ALA A 160 -4.51 -8.21 20.48
N GLU A 161 -3.80 -8.28 19.35
CA GLU A 161 -2.57 -9.09 19.19
C GLU A 161 -1.32 -8.40 19.77
N GLY A 162 -1.44 -7.18 20.29
CA GLY A 162 -0.30 -6.40 20.83
C GLY A 162 0.64 -5.86 19.75
N LEU A 163 0.25 -5.90 18.47
CA LEU A 163 1.05 -5.43 17.34
C LEU A 163 0.93 -3.92 17.13
N LEU A 164 -0.19 -3.33 17.53
CA LEU A 164 -0.42 -1.89 17.49
C LEU A 164 -0.72 -1.38 18.90
N LYS A 165 0.11 -0.48 19.40
CA LYS A 165 -0.12 0.15 20.70
C LYS A 165 -1.25 1.21 20.62
N PRO A 166 -2.13 1.33 21.63
CA PRO A 166 -3.24 2.29 21.62
C PRO A 166 -2.82 3.76 21.49
N ASP A 167 -1.72 4.15 22.15
CA ASP A 167 -1.12 5.49 22.07
C ASP A 167 -0.72 5.87 20.64
N VAL A 168 -0.05 4.96 19.93
CA VAL A 168 0.33 5.11 18.52
C VAL A 168 -0.92 5.28 17.65
N LEU A 169 -1.95 4.45 17.88
CA LEU A 169 -3.21 4.53 17.16
C LEU A 169 -3.91 5.89 17.36
N ASP A 170 -3.93 6.41 18.58
CA ASP A 170 -4.53 7.71 18.89
C ASP A 170 -3.78 8.86 18.22
N VAL A 171 -2.45 8.82 18.18
CA VAL A 171 -1.62 9.78 17.42
C VAL A 171 -2.00 9.75 15.94
N VAL A 172 -2.08 8.56 15.33
CA VAL A 172 -2.47 8.42 13.91
C VAL A 172 -3.88 8.96 13.66
N ARG A 173 -4.85 8.64 14.53
CA ARG A 173 -6.25 9.11 14.40
C ARG A 173 -6.34 10.62 14.45
N ARG A 174 -5.71 11.28 15.44
CA ARG A 174 -5.65 12.75 15.51
C ARG A 174 -5.02 13.35 14.25
N GLY A 175 -3.97 12.70 13.74
CA GLY A 175 -3.29 13.10 12.51
C GLY A 175 -4.14 12.93 11.24
N VAL A 176 -5.09 11.98 11.22
CA VAL A 176 -6.04 11.78 10.12
C VAL A 176 -7.20 12.78 10.21
N GLU A 177 -7.75 13.01 11.40
CA GLU A 177 -8.91 13.90 11.63
C GLU A 177 -8.61 15.35 11.25
N LYS A 178 -7.38 15.81 11.50
CA LYS A 178 -6.93 17.16 11.11
C LYS A 178 -6.82 17.37 9.59
N ARG A 179 -7.01 16.33 8.76
CA ARG A 179 -6.79 16.43 7.31
C ARG A 179 -8.04 16.84 6.55
N ARG A 180 -7.83 17.69 5.56
CA ARG A 180 -8.85 18.06 4.58
C ARG A 180 -9.15 16.97 3.56
N THR A 181 -8.23 16.03 3.34
CA THR A 181 -8.35 14.95 2.35
C THR A 181 -8.07 13.60 2.97
N ARG A 182 -8.87 12.60 2.60
CA ARG A 182 -8.61 11.21 2.99
C ARG A 182 -7.39 10.67 2.23
N PRO A 183 -6.52 9.88 2.88
CA PRO A 183 -5.44 9.22 2.18
C PRO A 183 -6.00 8.32 1.06
N LYS A 184 -5.41 8.39 -0.12
CA LYS A 184 -5.73 7.46 -1.20
C LYS A 184 -5.05 6.12 -0.93
N ARG A 185 -5.68 5.05 -1.40
CA ARG A 185 -5.02 3.73 -1.51
C ARG A 185 -3.71 3.90 -2.29
N ASN A 186 -2.64 3.31 -1.79
CA ASN A 186 -1.29 3.36 -2.36
C ASN A 186 -0.62 4.76 -2.32
N SER A 187 -1.21 5.75 -1.63
CA SER A 187 -0.54 7.04 -1.42
C SER A 187 0.67 6.84 -0.52
N ARG A 188 1.88 7.05 -1.07
CA ARG A 188 3.13 6.91 -0.31
C ARG A 188 3.36 8.11 0.60
N LEU A 189 3.81 7.81 1.80
CA LEU A 189 4.35 8.77 2.76
C LEU A 189 5.85 8.89 2.50
N ILE A 190 6.34 10.12 2.39
CA ILE A 190 7.72 10.47 2.13
C ILE A 190 8.17 11.32 3.30
N ALA A 191 9.12 10.81 4.07
CA ALA A 191 9.75 11.52 5.16
C ALA A 191 11.20 11.92 4.82
N HIS A 192 11.86 11.21 3.92
CA HIS A 192 13.27 11.45 3.60
C HIS A 192 13.48 11.77 2.13
N LEU A 193 14.56 12.49 1.85
CA LEU A 193 15.13 12.53 0.51
C LEU A 193 15.54 11.11 0.10
N HIS A 194 15.61 10.86 -1.21
CA HIS A 194 15.91 9.55 -1.81
C HIS A 194 14.90 8.43 -1.53
N GLN A 195 13.84 8.69 -0.75
CA GLN A 195 12.79 7.71 -0.52
C GLN A 195 11.95 7.49 -1.80
N PRO A 196 11.76 6.24 -2.24
CA PRO A 196 11.10 5.92 -3.50
C PRO A 196 9.58 6.15 -3.45
N PHE A 197 9.02 6.66 -4.54
CA PHE A 197 7.59 6.75 -4.77
C PHE A 197 7.24 6.63 -6.26
N PRO A 198 6.03 6.16 -6.59
CA PRO A 198 5.62 5.96 -7.98
C PRO A 198 5.23 7.27 -8.66
N LEU A 199 5.70 7.45 -9.89
CA LEU A 199 5.39 8.56 -10.78
C LEU A 199 4.79 8.02 -12.07
N SER A 200 3.50 8.29 -12.30
CA SER A 200 2.89 8.05 -13.61
C SER A 200 3.18 9.23 -14.51
N LEU A 201 3.81 9.02 -15.67
CA LEU A 201 4.15 10.09 -16.62
C LEU A 201 2.93 10.54 -17.44
N ASN A 202 1.94 9.65 -17.58
CA ASN A 202 0.68 9.94 -18.28
C ASN A 202 -0.37 10.66 -17.40
N ALA A 203 -0.27 10.53 -16.07
CA ALA A 203 -1.22 11.18 -15.17
C ALA A 203 -1.00 12.70 -15.13
N ARG A 204 -2.06 13.50 -14.92
CA ARG A 204 -1.93 14.97 -14.75
C ARG A 204 -1.07 15.34 -13.56
N VAL A 205 -1.26 14.62 -12.45
CA VAL A 205 -0.51 14.77 -11.22
C VAL A 205 -0.25 13.38 -10.63
N SER A 206 0.90 13.21 -10.02
CA SER A 206 1.14 12.12 -9.06
C SER A 206 1.03 12.71 -7.66
N GLN A 207 0.27 12.05 -6.80
CA GLN A 207 0.03 12.51 -5.43
C GLN A 207 0.90 11.71 -4.47
N VAL A 208 1.67 12.42 -3.66
CA VAL A 208 2.44 11.85 -2.54
C VAL A 208 2.08 12.58 -1.25
N ARG A 209 2.39 11.99 -0.11
CA ARG A 209 2.29 12.64 1.19
C ARG A 209 3.69 12.93 1.68
N ILE A 210 3.94 14.16 2.11
CA ILE A 210 5.19 14.53 2.76
C ILE A 210 4.92 14.68 4.25
N GLN A 211 5.81 14.12 5.06
CA GLN A 211 5.74 14.17 6.51
C GLN A 211 6.93 14.93 7.07
N SER A 212 6.67 15.81 8.02
CA SER A 212 7.69 16.32 8.93
C SER A 212 7.92 15.34 10.07
N LEU A 213 9.20 15.08 10.36
CA LEU A 213 9.68 14.33 11.52
C LEU A 213 10.04 15.24 12.70
N LEU A 214 9.97 16.56 12.52
CA LEU A 214 10.22 17.52 13.59
C LEU A 214 9.08 17.54 14.60
N ARG A 215 9.43 17.43 15.90
CA ARG A 215 8.57 17.46 17.09
C ARG A 215 7.50 16.36 17.13
N SER A 216 7.53 15.56 18.21
CA SER A 216 6.64 14.43 18.50
C SER A 216 5.14 14.76 18.41
N PHE A 217 4.75 16.00 18.76
CA PHE A 217 3.34 16.41 18.83
C PHE A 217 2.79 17.15 17.60
N ASP A 218 3.63 17.67 16.69
CA ASP A 218 3.19 18.42 15.50
C ASP A 218 3.73 17.79 14.20
N ARG A 219 3.49 16.48 14.06
CA ARG A 219 3.80 15.73 12.83
C ARG A 219 2.91 16.21 11.70
N ARG A 220 3.34 17.29 11.07
CA ARG A 220 2.66 17.88 9.92
C ARG A 220 2.82 16.93 8.74
N GLN A 221 1.69 16.40 8.29
CA GLN A 221 1.60 15.72 7.01
C GLN A 221 0.86 16.59 6.01
N CYS A 222 1.38 16.65 4.79
CA CYS A 222 0.77 17.40 3.72
C CYS A 222 0.64 16.56 2.46
N THR A 223 -0.39 16.85 1.68
CA THR A 223 -0.51 16.27 0.33
C THR A 223 0.30 17.12 -0.63
N PHE A 224 1.27 16.50 -1.30
CA PHE A 224 2.10 17.10 -2.33
C PHE A 224 1.73 16.53 -3.70
N TYR A 225 1.66 17.41 -4.69
CA TYR A 225 1.36 17.03 -6.07
C TYR A 225 2.60 17.26 -6.94
N VAL A 226 3.07 16.17 -7.55
CA VAL A 226 4.06 16.23 -8.63
C VAL A 226 3.29 16.47 -9.93
N HIS A 227 3.45 17.66 -10.51
CA HIS A 227 2.72 18.04 -11.72
C HIS A 227 3.46 17.61 -12.97
N ASN A 228 2.86 16.70 -13.74
CA ASN A 228 3.46 16.13 -14.94
C ASN A 228 3.14 16.93 -16.20
N LYS A 229 2.94 18.24 -16.09
CA LYS A 229 2.51 19.09 -17.22
C LYS A 229 3.45 19.02 -18.43
N HIS A 230 4.71 18.63 -18.23
CA HIS A 230 5.71 18.51 -19.28
C HIS A 230 5.73 17.15 -19.98
N PHE A 231 5.09 16.12 -19.39
CA PHE A 231 5.14 14.72 -19.87
C PHE A 231 3.75 14.17 -20.23
N ARG A 232 2.69 14.73 -19.65
CA ARG A 232 1.31 14.27 -19.84
C ARG A 232 0.92 14.30 -21.32
N GLY A 233 0.42 13.18 -21.83
CA GLY A 233 0.00 13.02 -23.23
C GLY A 233 1.16 12.98 -24.24
N ILE A 234 2.38 12.94 -23.74
CA ILE A 234 3.63 12.90 -24.52
C ILE A 234 4.38 11.61 -24.23
N ILE A 235 4.48 11.23 -22.95
CA ILE A 235 5.06 9.97 -22.51
C ILE A 235 4.00 9.18 -21.75
N HIS A 236 3.71 7.98 -22.25
CA HIS A 236 2.97 6.97 -21.52
C HIS A 236 3.96 6.06 -20.79
N GLY A 237 3.57 5.61 -19.60
CA GLY A 237 4.40 4.79 -18.73
C GLY A 237 4.48 5.35 -17.31
N ALA A 238 5.26 4.66 -16.50
CA ALA A 238 5.44 4.95 -15.09
C ALA A 238 6.85 4.56 -14.66
N ALA A 239 7.35 5.27 -13.65
CA ALA A 239 8.63 5.02 -13.06
C ALA A 239 8.54 5.14 -11.54
N LEU A 240 9.40 4.39 -10.85
CA LEU A 240 9.72 4.66 -9.46
C LEU A 240 10.77 5.77 -9.43
N VAL A 241 10.50 6.83 -8.68
CA VAL A 241 11.39 7.99 -8.58
C VAL A 241 11.65 8.34 -7.12
N ALA A 242 12.64 9.19 -6.88
CA ALA A 242 12.84 9.81 -5.58
C ALA A 242 13.19 11.29 -5.71
N PHE A 243 12.89 12.06 -4.66
CA PHE A 243 13.41 13.42 -4.53
C PHE A 243 14.89 13.37 -4.21
N GLU A 244 15.68 14.14 -4.93
CA GLU A 244 17.11 14.27 -4.73
C GLU A 244 17.49 15.74 -4.59
N PRO A 245 18.35 16.13 -3.64
CA PRO A 245 18.90 17.48 -3.59
C PRO A 245 19.51 17.89 -4.92
N PHE A 246 19.12 19.05 -5.42
CA PHE A 246 19.62 19.59 -6.67
C PHE A 246 20.36 20.89 -6.43
N VAL A 247 21.63 20.93 -6.86
CA VAL A 247 22.45 22.14 -6.82
C VAL A 247 22.01 23.05 -7.96
N LEU A 248 21.50 24.22 -7.59
CA LEU A 248 21.05 25.22 -8.55
C LEU A 248 22.25 25.93 -9.19
N PRO A 249 22.10 26.42 -10.43
CA PRO A 249 23.10 27.30 -11.04
C PRO A 249 23.43 28.49 -10.15
N THR A 250 24.68 28.97 -10.18
CA THR A 250 25.22 30.00 -9.26
C THR A 250 24.38 31.28 -9.17
N HIS A 251 23.63 31.64 -10.21
CA HIS A 251 22.76 32.83 -10.24
C HIS A 251 21.38 32.62 -9.60
N LEU A 252 21.04 31.39 -9.17
CA LEU A 252 19.79 31.04 -8.51
C LEU A 252 20.07 30.57 -7.08
N GLU A 253 19.71 31.38 -6.09
CA GLU A 253 19.90 31.04 -4.67
C GLU A 253 18.88 30.00 -4.17
N GLY A 254 19.13 29.41 -3.00
CA GLY A 254 18.20 28.51 -2.30
C GLY A 254 18.35 27.04 -2.66
N ARG A 255 17.44 26.22 -2.12
CA ARG A 255 17.39 24.76 -2.28
C ARG A 255 16.42 24.36 -3.38
N ALA A 256 16.75 23.28 -4.06
CA ALA A 256 15.86 22.61 -4.99
C ALA A 256 15.97 21.09 -4.83
N VAL A 257 14.96 20.39 -5.33
CA VAL A 257 15.01 18.96 -5.56
C VAL A 257 14.80 18.64 -7.02
N ALA A 258 15.48 17.62 -7.51
CA ALA A 258 15.19 16.97 -8.78
C ALA A 258 14.48 15.63 -8.53
N LEU A 259 13.94 15.06 -9.60
CA LEU A 259 13.42 13.69 -9.57
C LEU A 259 14.44 12.75 -10.19
N ARG A 260 15.03 11.85 -9.40
CA ARG A 260 15.84 10.75 -9.93
C ARG A 260 14.95 9.58 -10.30
N VAL A 261 15.12 9.05 -11.50
CA VAL A 261 14.46 7.83 -11.96
C VAL A 261 15.23 6.65 -11.37
N LEU A 262 14.58 5.89 -10.50
CA LEU A 262 15.18 4.72 -9.86
C LEU A 262 14.95 3.47 -10.70
N LYS A 263 13.73 3.32 -11.23
CA LYS A 263 13.32 2.17 -12.04
C LYS A 263 12.17 2.53 -12.96
N ILE A 264 12.17 2.03 -14.18
CA ILE A 264 11.05 2.10 -15.10
C ILE A 264 10.13 0.91 -14.79
N THR A 265 8.90 1.19 -14.37
CA THR A 265 7.95 0.16 -13.90
C THR A 265 6.91 -0.20 -14.97
N GLU A 266 6.62 0.73 -15.88
CA GLU A 266 5.82 0.48 -17.08
C GLU A 266 6.59 0.95 -18.32
N PRO A 267 6.55 0.21 -19.45
CA PRO A 267 7.24 0.61 -20.67
C PRO A 267 6.93 2.05 -21.10
N LEU A 268 7.98 2.77 -21.50
CA LEU A 268 7.86 4.15 -21.96
C LEU A 268 7.42 4.17 -23.42
N ILE A 269 6.25 4.75 -23.69
CA ILE A 269 5.73 4.92 -25.05
C ILE A 269 5.62 6.41 -25.33
N LEU A 270 6.42 6.87 -26.30
CA LEU A 270 6.45 8.26 -26.76
C LEU A 270 5.33 8.48 -27.79
N ALA A 271 4.55 9.55 -27.59
CA ALA A 271 3.64 10.04 -28.62
C ALA A 271 4.43 10.54 -29.84
N ASP A 272 3.83 10.54 -31.02
CA ASP A 272 4.52 11.00 -32.24
C ASP A 272 4.99 12.46 -32.15
N SER A 273 4.23 13.30 -31.45
CA SER A 273 4.59 14.69 -31.14
C SER A 273 5.81 14.82 -30.22
N ALA A 274 6.18 13.76 -29.51
CA ALA A 274 7.30 13.70 -28.58
C ALA A 274 8.64 13.41 -29.28
N LYS A 275 8.64 12.86 -30.50
CA LYS A 275 9.87 12.42 -31.19
C LYS A 275 10.89 13.54 -31.44
N LYS A 276 10.44 14.80 -31.44
CA LYS A 276 11.29 16.01 -31.55
C LYS A 276 11.66 16.63 -30.21
N LEU A 277 11.12 16.13 -29.12
CA LEU A 277 11.34 16.64 -27.78
C LEU A 277 12.35 15.72 -27.10
N ASP A 278 13.53 16.25 -26.82
CA ASP A 278 14.63 15.55 -26.15
C ASP A 278 14.28 15.23 -24.68
N PHE A 279 13.51 14.17 -24.45
CA PHE A 279 13.16 13.72 -23.11
C PHE A 279 14.16 12.68 -22.61
N ARG A 280 14.59 12.82 -21.37
CA ARG A 280 15.40 11.81 -20.68
C ARG A 280 14.63 11.22 -19.52
N VAL A 281 14.30 9.94 -19.66
CA VAL A 281 13.64 9.11 -18.64
C VAL A 281 14.40 7.79 -18.60
N GLU A 282 15.54 7.80 -17.93
CA GLU A 282 16.47 6.66 -17.89
C GLU A 282 16.76 6.29 -16.44
N GLU A 283 16.81 4.99 -16.14
CA GLU A 283 17.13 4.51 -14.80
C GLU A 283 18.50 5.03 -14.34
N GLY A 284 18.56 5.44 -13.08
CA GLY A 284 19.73 6.07 -12.49
C GLY A 284 19.96 7.52 -12.90
N GLN A 285 19.18 8.11 -13.81
CA GLN A 285 19.34 9.50 -14.25
C GLN A 285 18.28 10.43 -13.65
N LEU A 286 18.56 11.74 -13.68
CA LEU A 286 17.55 12.75 -13.38
C LEU A 286 16.54 12.84 -14.53
N LEU A 287 15.26 12.90 -14.19
CA LEU A 287 14.18 13.18 -15.13
C LEU A 287 14.45 14.54 -15.78
N ALA A 288 14.56 14.61 -17.10
CA ALA A 288 14.95 15.84 -17.80
C ALA A 288 14.23 16.03 -19.14
N ARG A 289 14.26 17.27 -19.64
CA ARG A 289 13.78 17.66 -20.96
C ARG A 289 14.72 18.70 -21.57
N GLY A 290 15.19 18.47 -22.80
CA GLY A 290 16.14 19.35 -23.50
C GLY A 290 17.44 19.52 -22.74
N GLY A 291 17.95 18.45 -22.13
CA GLY A 291 19.09 18.48 -21.20
C GLY A 291 18.84 19.17 -19.85
N VAL A 292 17.66 19.74 -19.60
CA VAL A 292 17.35 20.45 -18.34
C VAL A 292 16.62 19.52 -17.38
N PRO A 293 17.17 19.24 -16.18
CA PRO A 293 16.50 18.45 -15.16
C PRO A 293 15.16 19.07 -14.72
N TYR A 294 14.18 18.21 -14.43
CA TYR A 294 12.95 18.61 -13.80
C TYR A 294 13.21 18.92 -12.33
N THR A 295 13.26 20.21 -12.00
CA THR A 295 13.55 20.69 -10.64
C THR A 295 12.33 21.34 -10.00
N LEU A 296 12.21 21.18 -8.69
CA LEU A 296 11.22 21.83 -7.84
C LEU A 296 11.95 22.71 -6.84
N ARG A 297 11.58 23.99 -6.78
CA ARG A 297 12.15 24.97 -5.84
C ARG A 297 11.58 24.73 -4.45
N VAL A 298 12.45 24.69 -3.45
CA VAL A 298 12.09 24.43 -2.05
C VAL A 298 11.82 25.75 -1.34
N ASP A 299 12.65 26.75 -1.59
CA ASP A 299 12.57 28.05 -0.91
C ASP A 299 11.75 29.08 -1.70
N ASP A 300 10.89 28.63 -2.62
CA ASP A 300 9.87 29.51 -3.16
C ASP A 300 8.82 29.81 -2.06
N HIS A 301 8.34 31.04 -1.93
CA HIS A 301 7.35 31.40 -0.89
C HIS A 301 5.97 30.76 -1.12
N THR A 302 5.88 29.76 -1.99
CA THR A 302 4.66 29.04 -2.30
C THR A 302 4.36 27.99 -1.23
N GLY A 303 3.10 27.52 -1.22
CA GLY A 303 2.74 26.38 -0.40
C GLY A 303 3.52 25.10 -0.74
N ARG A 304 3.98 24.94 -1.99
CA ARG A 304 4.70 23.73 -2.44
C ARG A 304 6.14 23.70 -1.94
N GLY A 305 6.83 24.84 -1.98
CA GLY A 305 8.18 24.98 -1.43
C GLY A 305 8.22 24.59 0.05
N ARG A 306 7.31 25.17 0.86
CA ARG A 306 7.17 24.83 2.30
C ARG A 306 6.92 23.35 2.57
N GLN A 307 6.20 22.66 1.68
CA GLN A 307 5.97 21.21 1.83
C GLN A 307 7.25 20.41 1.57
N LEU A 308 8.07 20.79 0.59
CA LEU A 308 9.34 20.14 0.29
C LEU A 308 10.43 20.47 1.31
N ALA A 309 10.37 21.65 1.94
CA ALA A 309 11.30 22.05 2.99
C ALA A 309 11.32 21.06 4.16
N MET A 310 10.17 20.43 4.44
CA MET A 310 10.06 19.37 5.46
C MET A 310 11.04 18.20 5.21
N LEU A 311 11.31 17.84 3.95
CA LEU A 311 12.24 16.74 3.65
C LEU A 311 13.67 17.08 4.03
N PHE A 312 14.09 18.34 3.83
CA PHE A 312 15.42 18.82 4.25
C PHE A 312 15.51 19.02 5.76
N GLU A 313 14.42 19.46 6.39
CA GLU A 313 14.31 19.61 7.84
C GLU A 313 14.42 18.27 8.59
N ASN A 314 14.04 17.18 7.92
CA ASN A 314 14.13 15.83 8.47
C ASN A 314 15.55 15.24 8.38
N GLU A 315 16.43 15.81 7.56
CA GLU A 315 17.83 15.40 7.48
C GLU A 315 18.52 15.69 8.82
N GLY A 316 19.04 14.65 9.49
CA GLY A 316 19.67 14.76 10.81
C GLY A 316 18.77 14.41 12.01
N VAL A 317 17.52 13.99 11.79
CA VAL A 317 16.66 13.45 12.86
C VAL A 317 16.95 11.96 13.05
N GLU A 318 17.78 11.60 14.03
CA GLU A 318 18.25 10.21 14.24
C GLU A 318 17.18 9.27 14.83
N ASP A 319 16.32 9.76 15.73
CA ASP A 319 15.15 9.03 16.24
C ASP A 319 14.04 10.02 16.67
N PRO A 320 12.99 10.24 15.84
CA PRO A 320 11.92 11.18 16.17
C PRO A 320 11.02 10.70 17.34
N PHE A 321 11.31 9.53 17.92
CA PHE A 321 10.60 8.92 19.04
C PHE A 321 11.47 8.73 20.28
N ALA A 322 12.72 9.22 20.28
CA ALA A 322 13.61 9.12 21.43
C ALA A 322 12.99 9.77 22.69
N ASP A 323 12.41 10.96 22.52
CA ASP A 323 11.76 11.70 23.61
C ASP A 323 10.50 10.98 24.12
N GLU A 324 9.68 10.41 23.23
CA GLU A 324 8.49 9.63 23.62
C GLU A 324 8.88 8.32 24.33
N ARG A 325 9.98 7.69 23.94
CA ARG A 325 10.54 6.51 24.64
C ARG A 325 11.11 6.89 26.00
N ALA A 326 11.68 8.09 26.14
CA ALA A 326 12.18 8.60 27.41
C ALA A 326 11.04 8.98 28.36
N GLU A 327 9.99 9.65 27.88
CA GLU A 327 8.78 9.95 28.65
C GLU A 327 8.02 8.68 29.06
N ALA A 328 7.85 7.72 28.15
CA ALA A 328 7.20 6.44 28.46
C ALA A 328 8.00 5.61 29.49
N LYS A 329 9.34 5.69 29.49
CA LYS A 329 10.19 5.07 30.51
C LYS A 329 10.20 5.85 31.84
N GLY A 330 9.94 7.16 31.81
CA GLY A 330 9.84 8.01 33.00
C GLY A 330 8.57 7.82 33.81
N LEU A 331 7.50 7.28 33.21
CA LEU A 331 6.27 6.89 33.91
C LEU A 331 6.32 5.48 34.54
N GLU A 332 7.40 4.71 34.33
CA GLU A 332 7.61 3.38 34.91
C GLU A 332 8.69 3.37 36.03
N ALA A 333 8.89 4.49 36.74
CA ALA A 333 9.63 4.49 38.00
C ALA A 333 8.64 4.55 39.19
N PRO A 334 8.85 3.73 40.24
CA PRO A 334 7.85 3.44 41.29
C PRO A 334 7.45 4.64 42.15
#